data_AF-A0A6V7WZL2-F1
#
_entry.id   AF-A0A6V7WZL2-F1
#
_cell.length_a   1.000
_cell.length_b   1.000
_cell.length_c   1.000
_cell.angle_alpha   90.00
_cell.angle_beta   90.00
_cell.angle_gamma   90.00
#
_symmetry.space_group_name_H-M   'P 1'
#
loop_
_entity.id
_entity.type
_entity.pdbx_description
1 polymer ?
#
loop_
_entity_poly.entity_id
_entity_poly.type
_entity_poly.pdbx_seq_one_letter_code
_entity_poly.pdbx_strand_id
1 'polypeptide(L)'
;MYKVVFLKNILNLNSKLFIQLFILFCCTNVIKSYKIVRSSLDANWTQTSFLAETSEFVANTISNGNLFWNFVEECLDEKYLNMELNNYQQEFNLALKIAENLLPDGQAGISLLRLSLSLRLYSARIQLHRQIANGLLPKLKEKECSDDSPFYEIHGIVSCKYSEIDKLLEKANERESSPIYAIDHIYPINLPEANTSLIVLYANIARPKLFHQFHKEFVKMSNKGLIKYVFRHFDKKAISTPLVSLSGYGVELAVKSTEYKALDDLALVNNEKENNGEQSDLNDLEILTPLEKDELEDIGFQAAQHIMNNSPENVISSLMDLSQNFPYKSRSLTKIKVSQSFREEILFNQHHWNKELELSEGESALWINGINIGHDLDSIDLFHLFETLRQEHLLANYFKQIGYNVNI
;
A
#
# COMPACT_ATOMS: atom_id res chain seq x y z
N MET A 1 -40.53 22.17 -55.74
CA MET A 1 -41.69 22.04 -54.84
C MET A 1 -41.32 21.44 -53.47
N TYR A 2 -40.14 21.74 -52.90
CA TYR A 2 -39.69 21.23 -51.57
C TYR A 2 -38.98 22.29 -50.71
N LYS A 3 -39.15 23.59 -51.01
CA LYS A 3 -38.50 24.69 -50.25
C LYS A 3 -39.46 25.51 -49.37
N VAL A 4 -40.77 25.19 -49.39
CA VAL A 4 -41.80 25.97 -48.66
C VAL A 4 -42.40 25.20 -47.48
N VAL A 5 -42.09 23.90 -47.33
CA VAL A 5 -42.61 23.08 -46.21
C VAL A 5 -41.68 23.09 -44.99
N PHE A 6 -40.39 23.42 -45.15
CA PHE A 6 -39.43 23.39 -44.04
C PHE A 6 -39.40 24.67 -43.19
N LEU A 7 -39.88 25.81 -43.73
CA LEU A 7 -39.87 27.11 -43.03
C LEU A 7 -41.13 27.39 -42.20
N LYS A 8 -42.18 26.56 -42.30
CA LYS A 8 -43.41 26.75 -41.52
C LYS A 8 -43.51 25.90 -40.24
N ASN A 9 -42.61 24.94 -40.02
CA ASN A 9 -42.57 24.14 -38.80
C ASN A 9 -41.55 24.61 -37.75
N ILE A 10 -40.78 25.66 -38.03
CA ILE A 10 -39.79 26.20 -37.07
C ILE A 10 -40.42 27.28 -36.15
N LEU A 11 -41.59 27.82 -36.50
CA LEU A 11 -42.25 28.89 -35.75
C LEU A 11 -43.20 28.41 -34.63
N ASN A 12 -43.26 27.10 -34.37
CA ASN A 12 -44.08 26.54 -33.27
C ASN A 12 -43.26 25.64 -32.33
N LEU A 13 -41.98 25.95 -32.18
CA LEU A 13 -41.14 25.40 -31.12
C LEU A 13 -41.05 26.43 -30.00
N ASN A 14 -41.66 26.08 -28.87
CA ASN A 14 -41.70 26.87 -27.63
C ASN A 14 -40.36 27.58 -27.38
N SER A 15 -40.39 28.87 -27.05
CA SER A 15 -39.19 29.65 -26.68
C SER A 15 -38.38 28.98 -25.56
N LYS A 16 -39.05 28.20 -24.69
CA LYS A 16 -38.43 27.35 -23.68
C LYS A 16 -37.51 26.25 -24.26
N LEU A 17 -37.83 25.69 -25.42
CA LEU A 17 -37.02 24.64 -26.04
C LEU A 17 -35.74 25.20 -26.67
N PHE A 18 -35.80 26.40 -27.26
CA PHE A 18 -34.60 27.10 -27.74
C PHE A 18 -33.68 27.54 -26.60
N ILE A 19 -34.26 28.03 -25.49
CA ILE A 19 -33.51 28.36 -24.28
C ILE A 19 -32.92 27.09 -23.65
N GLN A 20 -33.64 25.97 -23.61
CA GLN A 20 -33.11 24.69 -23.15
C GLN A 20 -32.02 24.13 -24.07
N LEU A 21 -32.14 24.28 -25.39
CA LEU A 21 -31.08 23.89 -26.35
C LEU A 21 -29.86 24.80 -26.24
N PHE A 22 -30.02 26.10 -26.00
CA PHE A 22 -28.92 27.03 -25.81
C PHE A 22 -28.22 26.82 -24.45
N ILE A 23 -28.97 26.52 -23.39
CA ILE A 23 -28.43 26.09 -22.09
C ILE A 23 -27.73 24.73 -22.22
N LEU A 24 -28.29 23.77 -22.97
CA LEU A 24 -27.59 22.51 -23.26
C LEU A 24 -26.30 22.73 -24.06
N PHE A 25 -26.30 23.65 -25.03
CA PHE A 25 -25.15 23.96 -25.88
C PHE A 25 -24.06 24.73 -25.11
N CYS A 26 -24.44 25.62 -24.19
CA CYS A 26 -23.49 26.27 -23.27
C CYS A 26 -22.96 25.31 -22.20
N CYS A 27 -23.71 24.25 -21.84
CA CYS A 27 -23.27 23.23 -20.89
C CYS A 27 -22.45 22.11 -21.54
N THR A 28 -22.44 21.97 -22.87
CA THR A 28 -21.54 21.05 -23.55
C THR A 28 -20.20 21.73 -23.83
N ASN A 29 -19.28 21.48 -22.89
CA ASN A 29 -17.83 21.40 -23.09
C ASN A 29 -17.03 22.70 -23.09
N VAL A 30 -16.98 23.34 -21.91
CA VAL A 30 -15.67 23.73 -21.38
C VAL A 30 -15.17 22.57 -20.51
N ILE A 31 -14.80 21.46 -21.15
CA ILE A 31 -13.99 20.45 -20.45
C ILE A 31 -12.60 21.07 -20.41
N LYS A 32 -12.25 21.70 -19.28
CA LYS A 32 -10.88 22.13 -19.03
C LYS A 32 -10.01 20.87 -19.11
N SER A 33 -9.22 20.76 -20.18
CA SER A 33 -8.26 19.68 -20.36
C SER A 33 -7.15 19.90 -19.35
N TYR A 34 -7.12 19.12 -18.28
CA TYR A 34 -6.00 19.12 -17.35
C TYR A 34 -4.90 18.25 -17.94
N LYS A 35 -3.69 18.81 -18.06
CA LYS A 35 -2.49 18.04 -18.40
C LYS A 35 -2.13 17.20 -17.16
N ILE A 36 -2.41 15.90 -17.20
CA ILE A 36 -2.16 14.99 -16.08
C ILE A 36 -0.87 14.21 -16.35
N VAL A 37 0.05 14.24 -15.39
CA VAL A 37 1.22 13.36 -15.37
C VAL A 37 0.90 12.19 -14.44
N ARG A 38 1.07 10.96 -14.93
CA ARG A 38 0.88 9.72 -14.15
C ARG A 38 2.18 8.94 -14.10
N SER A 39 2.60 8.57 -12.90
CA SER A 39 3.70 7.65 -12.66
C SER A 39 3.16 6.42 -11.91
N SER A 40 3.81 5.27 -12.13
CA SER A 40 3.51 4.02 -11.45
C SER A 40 4.79 3.21 -11.30
N LEU A 41 4.93 2.53 -10.17
CA LEU A 41 6.04 1.62 -9.88
C LEU A 41 5.49 0.22 -9.66
N ASP A 42 6.02 -0.74 -10.41
CA ASP A 42 5.65 -2.14 -10.31
C ASP A 42 6.86 -2.98 -9.90
N ALA A 43 6.62 -4.06 -9.16
CA ALA A 43 7.62 -5.03 -8.77
C ALA A 43 8.01 -5.96 -9.93
N ASN A 44 9.15 -6.64 -9.81
CA ASN A 44 9.59 -7.65 -10.78
C ASN A 44 8.86 -9.01 -10.64
N TRP A 45 7.83 -9.09 -9.79
CA TRP A 45 7.04 -10.29 -9.57
C TRP A 45 5.54 -10.05 -9.73
N THR A 46 4.83 -11.13 -10.02
CA THR A 46 3.38 -11.13 -10.25
C THR A 46 2.61 -11.05 -8.95
N GLN A 47 1.36 -10.60 -9.06
CA GLN A 47 0.43 -10.44 -7.96
C GLN A 47 0.47 -11.61 -6.96
N THR A 48 0.61 -11.27 -5.69
CA THR A 48 0.57 -12.19 -4.55
C THR A 48 -0.84 -12.20 -3.94
N SER A 49 -1.22 -13.36 -3.41
CA SER A 49 -2.49 -13.57 -2.71
C SER A 49 -2.56 -12.71 -1.45
N PHE A 50 -3.68 -12.02 -1.24
CA PHE A 50 -3.91 -11.26 -0.01
C PHE A 50 -4.05 -12.19 1.20
N LEU A 51 -4.59 -13.41 1.03
CA LEU A 51 -4.65 -14.41 2.09
C LEU A 51 -3.24 -14.88 2.48
N ALA A 52 -2.35 -15.08 1.50
CA ALA A 52 -0.96 -15.42 1.76
C ALA A 52 -0.22 -14.30 2.51
N GLU A 53 -0.32 -13.06 2.04
CA GLU A 53 0.28 -11.91 2.73
C GLU A 53 -0.28 -11.71 4.14
N THR A 54 -1.58 -11.95 4.32
CA THR A 54 -2.22 -11.86 5.64
C THR A 54 -1.72 -12.95 6.58
N SER A 55 -1.53 -14.18 6.09
CA SER A 55 -0.98 -15.26 6.91
C SER A 55 0.42 -14.91 7.44
N GLU A 56 1.25 -14.27 6.62
CA GLU A 56 2.59 -13.81 7.03
C GLU A 56 2.53 -12.60 7.98
N PHE A 57 1.58 -11.68 7.78
CA PHE A 57 1.35 -10.58 8.73
C PHE A 57 0.99 -11.14 10.10
N VAL A 58 0.00 -12.04 10.15
CA VAL A 58 -0.52 -12.64 11.39
C VAL A 58 0.58 -13.45 12.09
N ALA A 59 1.47 -14.12 11.34
CA ALA A 59 2.59 -14.86 11.89
C ALA A 59 3.58 -13.99 12.69
N ASN A 60 3.78 -12.73 12.30
CA ASN A 60 4.72 -11.81 12.95
C ASN A 60 4.10 -11.00 14.10
N THR A 61 2.88 -11.34 14.54
CA THR A 61 2.22 -10.73 15.71
C THR A 61 2.65 -11.39 17.02
N ILE A 62 2.25 -10.81 18.17
CA ILE A 62 2.75 -11.14 19.54
C ILE A 62 2.75 -12.65 19.86
N SER A 63 1.83 -13.41 19.28
CA SER A 63 1.59 -14.81 19.67
C SER A 63 2.50 -15.81 18.92
N ASN A 64 3.81 -15.77 19.19
CA ASN A 64 4.80 -16.85 18.99
C ASN A 64 4.45 -17.89 17.89
N GLY A 65 4.27 -17.47 16.63
CA GLY A 65 4.07 -18.33 15.46
C GLY A 65 2.78 -19.18 15.38
N ASN A 66 2.05 -19.39 16.49
CA ASN A 66 0.85 -20.26 16.49
C ASN A 66 -0.28 -19.66 15.65
N LEU A 67 -0.35 -18.33 15.58
CA LEU A 67 -1.40 -17.65 14.83
C LEU A 67 -1.30 -17.89 13.31
N PHE A 68 -0.11 -18.17 12.78
CA PHE A 68 0.03 -18.59 11.38
C PHE A 68 -0.80 -19.86 11.12
N TRP A 69 -0.59 -20.89 11.94
CA TRP A 69 -1.30 -22.16 11.80
C TRP A 69 -2.79 -22.02 12.10
N ASN A 70 -3.17 -21.22 13.10
CA ASN A 70 -4.58 -20.91 13.34
C ASN A 70 -5.24 -20.22 12.13
N PHE A 71 -4.51 -19.33 11.44
CA PHE A 71 -4.99 -18.70 10.22
C PHE A 71 -5.15 -19.71 9.08
N VAL A 72 -4.19 -20.63 8.92
CA VAL A 72 -4.30 -21.71 7.92
C VAL A 72 -5.49 -22.62 8.22
N GLU A 73 -5.72 -22.99 9.49
CA GLU A 73 -6.86 -23.81 9.91
C GLU A 73 -8.20 -23.08 9.69
N GLU A 74 -8.28 -21.78 10.02
CA GLU A 74 -9.48 -20.97 9.74
C GLU A 74 -9.75 -20.87 8.23
N CYS A 75 -8.71 -20.76 7.39
CA CYS A 75 -8.86 -20.82 5.93
C CYS A 75 -9.39 -22.18 5.43
N LEU A 76 -9.20 -23.25 6.20
CA LEU A 76 -9.63 -24.61 5.88
C LEU A 76 -11.02 -24.95 6.43
N ASP A 77 -11.65 -24.05 7.19
CA ASP A 77 -13.02 -24.21 7.70
C ASP A 77 -14.01 -24.40 6.54
N GLU A 78 -15.02 -25.25 6.74
CA GLU A 78 -16.06 -25.56 5.76
C GLU A 78 -16.76 -24.30 5.22
N LYS A 79 -16.83 -23.23 6.03
CA LYS A 79 -17.38 -21.92 5.64
C LYS A 79 -16.68 -21.31 4.42
N TYR A 80 -15.37 -21.47 4.32
CA TYR A 80 -14.53 -20.81 3.31
C TYR A 80 -14.01 -21.78 2.26
N LEU A 81 -13.97 -23.09 2.57
CA LEU A 81 -13.42 -24.13 1.71
C LEU A 81 -14.03 -24.18 0.30
N ASN A 82 -15.33 -23.88 0.20
CA ASN A 82 -16.10 -23.92 -1.06
C ASN A 82 -16.32 -22.53 -1.68
N MET A 83 -15.71 -21.47 -1.12
CA MET A 83 -15.89 -20.12 -1.63
C MET A 83 -14.98 -19.90 -2.84
N GLU A 84 -15.58 -19.66 -4.01
CA GLU A 84 -14.83 -19.26 -5.20
C GLU A 84 -14.52 -17.77 -5.15
N LEU A 85 -13.23 -17.44 -5.06
CA LEU A 85 -12.73 -16.06 -5.05
C LEU A 85 -12.46 -15.62 -6.49
N ASN A 86 -13.40 -14.84 -7.05
CA ASN A 86 -13.35 -14.42 -8.45
C ASN A 86 -12.70 -13.05 -8.64
N ASN A 87 -12.50 -12.29 -7.55
CA ASN A 87 -11.92 -10.94 -7.59
C ASN A 87 -10.98 -10.71 -6.40
N TYR A 88 -9.89 -9.98 -6.63
CA TYR A 88 -8.94 -9.52 -5.62
C TYR A 88 -9.60 -8.76 -4.47
N GLN A 89 -10.66 -8.00 -4.74
CA GLN A 89 -11.41 -7.30 -3.68
C GLN A 89 -12.12 -8.29 -2.74
N GLN A 90 -12.65 -9.39 -3.27
CA GLN A 90 -13.31 -10.42 -2.46
C GLN A 90 -12.28 -11.14 -1.59
N GLU A 91 -11.12 -11.47 -2.15
CA GLU A 91 -10.02 -12.07 -1.42
C GLU A 91 -9.50 -11.14 -0.31
N PHE A 92 -9.31 -9.85 -0.61
CA PHE A 92 -8.91 -8.84 0.37
C PHE A 92 -9.90 -8.76 1.54
N ASN A 93 -11.20 -8.65 1.25
CA ASN A 93 -12.23 -8.57 2.28
C ASN A 93 -12.31 -9.87 3.11
N LEU A 94 -12.13 -11.03 2.46
CA LEU A 94 -12.10 -12.31 3.18
C LEU A 94 -10.89 -12.39 4.11
N ALA A 95 -9.71 -11.96 3.65
CA ALA A 95 -8.50 -11.96 4.46
C ALA A 95 -8.65 -11.10 5.72
N LEU A 96 -9.23 -9.90 5.58
CA LEU A 96 -9.55 -9.04 6.73
C LEU A 96 -10.53 -9.72 7.69
N LYS A 97 -11.61 -10.32 7.17
CA LYS A 97 -12.63 -10.99 7.97
C LYS A 97 -12.07 -12.18 8.77
N ILE A 98 -11.20 -12.98 8.17
CA ILE A 98 -10.53 -14.09 8.85
C ILE A 98 -9.60 -13.54 9.94
N ALA A 99 -8.82 -12.51 9.61
CA ALA A 99 -7.91 -11.87 10.57
C ALA A 99 -8.64 -11.21 11.74
N GLU A 100 -9.84 -10.64 11.54
CA GLU A 100 -10.66 -10.01 12.59
C GLU A 100 -10.98 -10.99 13.74
N ASN A 101 -11.19 -12.27 13.43
CA ASN A 101 -11.48 -13.29 14.43
C ASN A 101 -10.22 -13.78 15.18
N LEU A 102 -9.04 -13.61 14.58
CA LEU A 102 -7.79 -14.21 15.05
C LEU A 102 -6.86 -13.21 15.74
N LEU A 103 -6.90 -11.94 15.35
CA LEU A 103 -6.02 -10.92 15.89
C LEU A 103 -6.48 -10.50 17.29
N PRO A 104 -5.64 -10.67 18.33
CA PRO A 104 -5.98 -10.23 19.69
C PRO A 104 -6.08 -8.70 19.82
N ASP A 105 -5.45 -8.01 18.87
CA ASP A 105 -5.24 -6.58 18.76
C ASP A 105 -6.52 -5.81 18.32
N GLY A 106 -7.61 -6.53 18.02
CA GLY A 106 -8.90 -5.97 17.64
C GLY A 106 -8.80 -5.03 16.42
N GLN A 107 -9.51 -3.91 16.46
CA GLN A 107 -9.61 -2.99 15.32
C GLN A 107 -8.27 -2.34 14.94
N ALA A 108 -7.38 -2.09 15.91
CA ALA A 108 -6.08 -1.48 15.66
C ALA A 108 -5.17 -2.42 14.85
N GLY A 109 -5.12 -3.70 15.23
CA GLY A 109 -4.42 -4.73 14.45
C GLY A 109 -4.95 -4.85 13.01
N ILE A 110 -6.25 -4.69 12.82
CA ILE A 110 -6.87 -4.69 11.48
C ILE A 110 -6.52 -3.45 10.67
N SER A 111 -6.44 -2.28 11.30
CA SER A 111 -5.95 -1.07 10.63
C SER A 111 -4.49 -1.21 10.19
N LEU A 112 -3.63 -1.81 11.03
CA LEU A 112 -2.26 -2.14 10.67
C LEU A 112 -2.20 -3.17 9.53
N LEU A 113 -3.05 -4.21 9.56
CA LEU A 113 -3.14 -5.17 8.47
C LEU A 113 -3.53 -4.50 7.14
N ARG A 114 -4.54 -3.62 7.15
CA ARG A 114 -4.92 -2.87 5.94
C ARG A 114 -3.76 -2.05 5.39
N LEU A 115 -3.00 -1.37 6.26
CA LEU A 115 -1.81 -0.63 5.85
C LEU A 115 -0.74 -1.56 5.27
N SER A 116 -0.45 -2.68 5.94
CA SER A 116 0.50 -3.69 5.49
C SER A 116 0.16 -4.25 4.11
N LEU A 117 -1.11 -4.58 3.86
CA LEU A 117 -1.58 -5.09 2.57
C LEU A 117 -1.55 -4.01 1.49
N SER A 118 -1.77 -2.73 1.84
CA SER A 118 -1.69 -1.60 0.91
C SER A 118 -0.24 -1.31 0.50
N LEU A 119 0.70 -1.47 1.43
CA LEU A 119 2.15 -1.36 1.20
C LEU A 119 2.76 -2.64 0.59
N ARG A 120 2.00 -3.73 0.50
CA ARG A 120 2.46 -5.05 -0.02
C ARG A 120 3.68 -5.58 0.73
N LEU A 121 3.77 -5.34 2.05
CA LEU A 121 4.95 -5.64 2.88
C LEU A 121 5.45 -7.08 2.74
N TYR A 122 4.51 -8.03 2.75
CA TYR A 122 4.83 -9.45 2.73
C TYR A 122 4.89 -10.04 1.32
N SER A 123 4.61 -9.27 0.27
CA SER A 123 4.63 -9.77 -1.11
C SER A 123 6.01 -10.32 -1.52
N ALA A 124 7.10 -9.66 -1.09
CA ALA A 124 8.46 -10.14 -1.32
C ALA A 124 8.75 -11.47 -0.63
N ARG A 125 8.20 -11.69 0.58
CA ARG A 125 8.33 -12.96 1.32
C ARG A 125 7.60 -14.10 0.62
N ILE A 126 6.39 -13.85 0.14
CA ILE A 126 5.65 -14.82 -0.69
C ILE A 126 6.42 -15.13 -1.97
N GLN A 127 6.98 -14.09 -2.63
CA GLN A 127 7.78 -14.27 -3.83
C GLN A 127 9.05 -15.10 -3.58
N LEU A 128 9.66 -14.98 -2.40
CA LEU A 128 10.79 -15.82 -2.02
C LEU A 128 10.39 -17.30 -1.93
N HIS A 129 9.26 -17.64 -1.32
CA HIS A 129 8.75 -19.02 -1.31
C HIS A 129 8.49 -19.54 -2.73
N ARG A 130 7.91 -18.71 -3.62
CA ARG A 130 7.73 -19.05 -5.03
C ARG A 130 9.06 -19.33 -5.74
N GLN A 131 10.10 -18.55 -5.48
CA GLN A 131 11.42 -18.76 -6.09
C GLN A 131 12.04 -20.09 -5.64
N ILE A 132 11.93 -20.42 -4.35
CA ILE A 132 12.36 -21.73 -3.83
C ILE A 132 11.60 -22.86 -4.53
N ALA A 133 10.28 -22.75 -4.63
CA ALA A 133 9.44 -23.74 -5.30
C ALA A 133 9.74 -23.87 -6.80
N ASN A 134 10.04 -22.75 -7.48
CA ASN A 134 10.40 -22.74 -8.91
C ASN A 134 11.66 -23.57 -9.20
N GLY A 135 12.63 -23.59 -8.27
CA GLY A 135 13.81 -24.45 -8.35
C GLY A 135 13.48 -25.95 -8.31
N LEU A 136 12.31 -26.33 -7.78
CA LEU A 136 11.85 -27.72 -7.65
C LEU A 136 10.95 -28.17 -8.82
N LEU A 137 10.44 -27.25 -9.63
CA LEU A 137 9.55 -27.55 -10.75
C LEU A 137 10.10 -28.58 -11.76
N PRO A 138 11.40 -28.59 -12.13
CA PRO A 138 11.92 -29.61 -13.03
C PRO A 138 11.73 -31.03 -12.48
N LYS A 139 11.97 -31.23 -11.17
CA LYS A 139 11.80 -32.53 -10.50
C LYS A 139 10.32 -32.95 -10.41
N LEU A 140 9.41 -31.97 -10.30
CA LEU A 140 7.96 -32.24 -10.29
C LEU A 140 7.42 -32.70 -11.63
N LYS A 141 7.96 -32.17 -12.74
CA LYS A 141 7.58 -32.60 -14.10
C LYS A 141 7.89 -34.07 -14.34
N GLU A 142 8.99 -34.58 -13.79
CA GLU A 142 9.35 -36.01 -13.84
C GLU A 142 8.34 -36.90 -13.10
N LYS A 143 7.61 -36.33 -12.12
CA LYS A 143 6.62 -37.03 -11.29
C LYS A 143 5.18 -36.95 -11.83
N GLU A 144 5.00 -36.35 -13.00
CA GLU A 144 3.69 -36.13 -13.64
C GLU A 144 2.70 -35.36 -12.74
N CYS A 145 3.23 -34.46 -11.91
CA CYS A 145 2.40 -33.60 -11.08
C CYS A 145 1.82 -32.46 -11.91
N SER A 146 0.56 -32.10 -11.63
CA SER A 146 -0.04 -30.92 -12.24
C SER A 146 0.69 -29.67 -11.75
N ASP A 147 0.94 -28.75 -12.67
CA ASP A 147 1.65 -27.49 -12.43
C ASP A 147 0.99 -26.57 -11.38
N ASP A 148 -0.29 -26.78 -11.08
CA ASP A 148 -1.08 -26.02 -10.09
C ASP A 148 -1.50 -26.88 -8.88
N SER A 149 -1.04 -28.14 -8.84
CA SER A 149 -1.30 -29.01 -7.68
C SER A 149 -0.35 -28.69 -6.54
N PRO A 150 -0.82 -28.74 -5.29
CA PRO A 150 0.07 -28.71 -4.15
C PRO A 150 0.97 -29.93 -4.19
N PHE A 151 2.21 -29.74 -3.76
CA PHE A 151 3.21 -30.81 -3.71
C PHE A 151 3.98 -30.70 -2.40
N TYR A 152 4.67 -31.76 -2.05
CA TYR A 152 5.48 -31.81 -0.84
C TYR A 152 6.90 -32.27 -1.16
N GLU A 153 7.83 -31.88 -0.31
CA GLU A 153 9.23 -32.26 -0.34
C GLU A 153 9.59 -32.99 0.96
N ILE A 154 10.22 -34.15 0.83
CA ILE A 154 10.77 -34.92 1.96
C ILE A 154 12.25 -35.15 1.64
N HIS A 155 13.15 -34.49 2.36
CA HIS A 155 14.61 -34.65 2.26
C HIS A 155 15.10 -34.66 0.79
N GLY A 156 14.79 -33.61 0.03
CA GLY A 156 15.24 -33.40 -1.35
C GLY A 156 14.46 -34.09 -2.47
N ILE A 157 13.52 -35.01 -2.14
CA ILE A 157 12.61 -35.64 -3.11
C ILE A 157 11.24 -34.98 -3.03
N VAL A 158 10.70 -34.63 -4.21
CA VAL A 158 9.38 -34.01 -4.36
C VAL A 158 8.35 -35.01 -4.87
N SER A 159 7.11 -34.88 -4.41
CA SER A 159 5.95 -35.64 -4.92
C SER A 159 4.64 -34.89 -4.67
N CYS A 160 3.60 -35.22 -5.43
CA CYS A 160 2.23 -34.73 -5.27
C CYS A 160 1.24 -35.87 -4.99
N LYS A 161 1.71 -37.11 -4.79
CA LYS A 161 0.87 -38.30 -4.63
C LYS A 161 0.82 -38.72 -3.15
N TYR A 162 -0.36 -38.99 -2.63
CA TYR A 162 -0.54 -39.46 -1.24
C TYR A 162 0.12 -40.82 -0.98
N SER A 163 0.06 -41.73 -1.96
CA SER A 163 0.56 -43.10 -1.84
C SER A 163 2.09 -43.21 -1.70
N GLU A 164 2.83 -42.11 -1.93
CA GLU A 164 4.28 -42.07 -1.85
C GLU A 164 4.80 -41.56 -0.50
N ILE A 165 3.94 -40.96 0.34
CA ILE A 165 4.34 -40.28 1.59
C ILE A 165 5.10 -41.25 2.52
N ASP A 166 4.48 -42.38 2.87
CA ASP A 166 5.07 -43.35 3.81
C ASP A 166 6.39 -43.92 3.29
N LYS A 167 6.44 -44.28 2.00
CA LYS A 167 7.63 -44.83 1.35
C LYS A 167 8.80 -43.85 1.34
N LEU A 168 8.52 -42.57 1.16
CA LEU A 168 9.53 -41.52 1.15
C LEU A 168 10.04 -41.23 2.57
N LEU A 169 9.18 -41.34 3.58
CA LEU A 169 9.56 -41.17 4.99
C LEU A 169 10.46 -42.29 5.50
N GLU A 170 10.19 -43.55 5.14
CA GLU A 170 11.05 -44.67 5.52
C GLU A 170 12.51 -44.47 5.06
N LYS A 171 12.70 -43.88 3.88
CA LYS A 171 14.01 -43.59 3.29
C LYS A 171 14.51 -42.16 3.54
N ALA A 172 13.86 -41.41 4.42
CA ALA A 172 14.23 -40.01 4.67
C ALA A 172 15.60 -39.91 5.36
N ASN A 173 15.86 -40.77 6.34
CA ASN A 173 17.10 -40.74 7.13
C ASN A 173 18.37 -41.07 6.33
N GLU A 174 18.23 -41.66 5.14
CA GLU A 174 19.33 -41.95 4.22
C GLU A 174 19.75 -40.72 3.38
N ARG A 175 18.98 -39.63 3.45
CA ARG A 175 19.13 -38.45 2.58
C ARG A 175 19.32 -37.19 3.42
N GLU A 176 20.04 -36.23 2.86
CA GLU A 176 20.19 -34.91 3.48
C GLU A 176 18.82 -34.21 3.57
N SER A 177 18.55 -33.66 4.75
CA SER A 177 17.32 -32.90 5.00
C SER A 177 17.37 -31.57 4.25
N SER A 178 16.22 -31.14 3.74
CA SER A 178 16.08 -29.85 3.07
C SER A 178 16.33 -28.71 4.07
N PRO A 179 16.94 -27.59 3.64
CA PRO A 179 17.23 -26.48 4.53
C PRO A 179 15.94 -25.82 5.03
N ILE A 180 15.90 -25.52 6.33
CA ILE A 180 14.89 -24.68 6.97
C ILE A 180 15.44 -23.26 7.02
N TYR A 181 14.63 -22.29 6.59
CA TYR A 181 14.97 -20.88 6.61
C TYR A 181 14.32 -20.17 7.79
N ALA A 182 14.89 -19.03 8.22
CA ALA A 182 14.34 -18.23 9.32
C ALA A 182 12.90 -17.75 9.08
N ILE A 183 12.46 -17.71 7.81
CA ILE A 183 11.13 -17.28 7.44
C ILE A 183 10.08 -18.41 7.50
N ASP A 184 10.50 -19.66 7.63
CA ASP A 184 9.63 -20.83 7.58
C ASP A 184 8.82 -20.99 8.87
N HIS A 185 7.57 -21.38 8.72
CA HIS A 185 6.69 -21.72 9.83
C HIS A 185 6.76 -23.23 10.09
N ILE A 186 7.17 -23.63 11.29
CA ILE A 186 7.32 -25.04 11.71
C ILE A 186 6.14 -25.45 12.59
N TYR A 187 5.64 -26.68 12.40
CA TYR A 187 4.56 -27.28 13.20
C TYR A 187 4.94 -28.65 13.77
N PRO A 188 4.67 -28.91 15.08
CA PRO A 188 4.31 -27.93 16.10
C PRO A 188 5.53 -27.07 16.49
N ILE A 189 5.29 -25.90 17.05
CA ILE A 189 6.34 -24.91 17.36
C ILE A 189 7.33 -25.44 18.41
N ASN A 190 6.84 -26.23 19.36
CA ASN A 190 7.65 -26.84 20.41
C ASN A 190 7.88 -28.33 20.10
N LEU A 191 8.74 -28.62 19.13
CA LEU A 191 9.19 -29.98 18.84
C LEU A 191 10.39 -30.36 19.74
N PRO A 192 10.37 -31.53 20.40
CA PRO A 192 11.60 -32.11 20.95
C PRO A 192 12.62 -32.32 19.82
N GLU A 193 13.92 -32.15 20.10
CA GLU A 193 15.04 -32.37 19.16
C GLU A 193 15.23 -33.86 18.76
N ALA A 194 14.16 -34.66 18.77
CA ALA A 194 14.20 -36.03 18.29
C ALA A 194 14.40 -36.08 16.77
N ASN A 195 15.07 -37.15 16.30
CA ASN A 195 15.28 -37.52 14.90
C ASN A 195 13.95 -37.67 14.14
N THR A 196 13.37 -36.54 13.75
CA THR A 196 12.09 -36.44 13.04
C THR A 196 12.37 -35.96 11.63
N SER A 197 11.79 -36.66 10.65
CA SER A 197 11.97 -36.32 9.24
C SER A 197 11.23 -35.03 8.89
N LEU A 198 11.85 -34.19 8.08
CA LEU A 198 11.26 -32.93 7.63
C LEU A 198 10.36 -33.17 6.41
N ILE A 199 9.13 -32.66 6.48
CA ILE A 199 8.23 -32.52 5.33
C ILE A 199 7.93 -31.05 5.12
N VAL A 200 8.12 -30.58 3.89
CA VAL A 200 7.74 -29.23 3.46
C VAL A 200 6.57 -29.33 2.48
N LEU A 201 5.43 -28.73 2.80
CA LEU A 201 4.29 -28.60 1.89
C LEU A 201 4.36 -27.27 1.14
N TYR A 202 4.26 -27.35 -0.18
CA TYR A 202 4.15 -26.22 -1.08
C TYR A 202 2.71 -26.14 -1.59
N ALA A 203 1.98 -25.11 -1.17
CA ALA A 203 0.58 -24.97 -1.53
C ALA A 203 0.12 -23.51 -1.59
N ASN A 204 -0.99 -23.29 -2.28
CA ASN A 204 -1.65 -21.99 -2.36
C ASN A 204 -2.73 -21.90 -1.27
N ILE A 205 -2.51 -21.04 -0.27
CA ILE A 205 -3.47 -20.84 0.82
C ILE A 205 -4.83 -20.31 0.34
N ALA A 206 -4.86 -19.57 -0.77
CA ALA A 206 -6.10 -19.07 -1.38
C ALA A 206 -6.90 -20.17 -2.09
N ARG A 207 -6.35 -21.39 -2.22
CA ARG A 207 -7.05 -22.57 -2.75
C ARG A 207 -7.05 -23.70 -1.71
N PRO A 208 -7.70 -23.50 -0.56
CA PRO A 208 -7.65 -24.41 0.58
C PRO A 208 -8.05 -25.85 0.22
N LYS A 209 -9.05 -26.00 -0.64
CA LYS A 209 -9.57 -27.31 -1.11
C LYS A 209 -8.49 -28.23 -1.70
N LEU A 210 -7.48 -27.68 -2.36
CA LEU A 210 -6.46 -28.48 -3.04
C LEU A 210 -5.50 -29.15 -2.06
N PHE A 211 -5.15 -28.50 -0.95
CA PHE A 211 -4.13 -28.98 -0.02
C PHE A 211 -4.68 -29.43 1.34
N HIS A 212 -5.98 -29.21 1.60
CA HIS A 212 -6.66 -29.57 2.84
C HIS A 212 -6.34 -31.00 3.32
N GLN A 213 -6.38 -31.98 2.41
CA GLN A 213 -6.11 -33.38 2.74
C GLN A 213 -4.65 -33.60 3.15
N PHE A 214 -3.67 -32.96 2.49
CA PHE A 214 -2.26 -33.02 2.84
C PHE A 214 -2.03 -32.38 4.21
N HIS A 215 -2.61 -31.20 4.42
CA HIS A 215 -2.53 -30.47 5.67
C HIS A 215 -3.01 -31.33 6.85
N LYS A 216 -4.22 -31.91 6.76
CA LYS A 216 -4.77 -32.77 7.81
C LYS A 216 -3.88 -33.96 8.14
N GLU A 217 -3.33 -34.63 7.13
CA GLU A 217 -2.46 -35.79 7.36
C GLU A 217 -1.13 -35.37 7.99
N PHE A 218 -0.50 -34.29 7.52
CA PHE A 218 0.76 -33.81 8.08
C PHE A 218 0.62 -33.26 9.50
N VAL A 219 -0.46 -32.54 9.82
CA VAL A 219 -0.77 -32.12 11.19
C VAL A 219 -0.93 -33.34 12.11
N LYS A 220 -1.67 -34.37 11.67
CA LYS A 220 -1.85 -35.61 12.42
C LYS A 220 -0.53 -36.37 12.64
N MET A 221 0.32 -36.46 11.63
CA MET A 221 1.64 -37.10 11.74
C MET A 221 2.58 -36.30 12.64
N SER A 222 2.54 -34.97 12.55
CA SER A 222 3.36 -34.07 13.36
C SER A 222 2.94 -34.07 14.83
N ASN A 223 1.63 -34.09 15.13
CA ASN A 223 1.11 -34.24 16.49
C ASN A 223 1.51 -35.58 17.15
N LYS A 224 1.77 -36.62 16.35
CA LYS A 224 2.33 -37.90 16.82
C LYS A 224 3.85 -37.87 17.00
N GLY A 225 4.50 -36.76 16.66
CA GLY A 225 5.96 -36.60 16.72
C GLY A 225 6.71 -37.37 15.65
N LEU A 226 6.07 -37.72 14.53
CA LEU A 226 6.72 -38.49 13.45
C LEU A 226 7.51 -37.60 12.49
N ILE A 227 7.03 -36.38 12.25
CA ILE A 227 7.59 -35.47 11.26
C ILE A 227 7.70 -34.05 11.82
N LYS A 228 8.59 -33.27 11.22
CA LYS A 228 8.55 -31.80 11.31
C LYS A 228 7.82 -31.29 10.08
N TYR A 229 6.75 -30.54 10.28
CA TYR A 229 5.93 -30.03 9.19
C TYR A 229 6.19 -28.55 8.95
N VAL A 230 6.51 -28.19 7.71
CA VAL A 230 6.70 -26.81 7.26
C VAL A 230 5.75 -26.50 6.12
N PHE A 231 5.18 -25.30 6.11
CA PHE A 231 4.37 -24.80 5.00
C PHE A 231 5.11 -23.67 4.28
N ARG A 232 5.17 -23.75 2.95
CA ARG A 232 5.68 -22.69 2.07
C ARG A 232 4.62 -22.31 1.04
N HIS A 233 4.45 -21.01 0.82
CA HIS A 233 3.50 -20.50 -0.17
C HIS A 233 3.95 -20.85 -1.58
N PHE A 234 3.07 -21.48 -2.34
CA PHE A 234 3.29 -21.78 -3.75
C PHE A 234 2.03 -21.60 -4.56
N ASP A 235 2.14 -20.83 -5.62
CA ASP A 235 1.14 -20.72 -6.67
C ASP A 235 1.85 -20.46 -7.99
N LYS A 236 1.36 -21.08 -9.06
CA LYS A 236 2.00 -20.93 -10.36
C LYS A 236 1.70 -19.55 -10.94
N LYS A 237 2.75 -18.95 -11.49
CA LYS A 237 2.69 -17.74 -12.32
C LYS A 237 1.79 -17.97 -13.54
N ALA A 238 0.57 -17.44 -13.52
CA ALA A 238 -0.20 -17.34 -14.75
C ALA A 238 0.37 -16.18 -15.58
N ILE A 239 0.64 -16.41 -16.87
CA ILE A 239 1.25 -15.42 -17.79
C ILE A 239 0.42 -14.12 -17.85
N SER A 240 -0.88 -14.19 -17.55
CA SER A 240 -1.80 -13.05 -17.55
C SER A 240 -1.92 -12.31 -16.21
N THR A 241 -1.16 -12.69 -15.17
CA THR A 241 -1.23 -12.00 -13.88
C THR A 241 -0.47 -10.69 -13.93
N PRO A 242 -1.08 -9.56 -13.49
CA PRO A 242 -0.38 -8.29 -13.43
C PRO A 242 0.77 -8.35 -12.41
N LEU A 243 1.73 -7.46 -12.57
CA LEU A 243 2.78 -7.24 -11.58
C LEU A 243 2.18 -6.62 -10.31
N VAL A 244 2.85 -6.83 -9.18
CA VAL A 244 2.48 -6.15 -7.94
C VAL A 244 2.82 -4.67 -8.11
N SER A 245 1.81 -3.80 -8.11
CA SER A 245 2.04 -2.36 -7.99
C SER A 245 2.51 -2.05 -6.58
N LEU A 246 3.64 -1.35 -6.50
CA LEU A 246 4.27 -0.98 -5.25
C LEU A 246 3.75 0.36 -4.77
N SER A 247 3.75 0.52 -3.45
CA SER A 247 3.39 1.76 -2.75
C SER A 247 4.57 2.19 -1.89
N GLY A 248 4.52 3.44 -1.43
CA GLY A 248 5.50 3.95 -0.47
C GLY A 248 6.67 4.72 -1.07
N TYR A 249 6.51 5.22 -2.30
CA TYR A 249 7.43 6.17 -2.92
C TYR A 249 6.72 7.51 -3.17
N GLY A 250 7.49 8.59 -3.16
CA GLY A 250 7.06 9.91 -3.61
C GLY A 250 7.43 10.14 -5.08
N VAL A 251 6.66 10.97 -5.77
CA VAL A 251 7.00 11.46 -7.12
C VAL A 251 7.05 12.96 -7.05
N GLU A 252 8.18 13.53 -7.45
CA GLU A 252 8.36 14.97 -7.56
C GLU A 252 8.40 15.42 -9.03
N LEU A 253 7.83 16.60 -9.29
CA LEU A 253 7.98 17.30 -10.56
C LEU A 253 8.88 18.51 -10.34
N ALA A 254 10.18 18.29 -10.45
CA ALA A 254 11.17 19.34 -10.25
C ALA A 254 11.19 20.34 -11.43
N VAL A 255 11.03 21.63 -11.13
CA VAL A 255 11.15 22.72 -12.11
C VAL A 255 12.63 23.03 -12.32
N LYS A 256 13.21 22.54 -13.43
CA LYS A 256 14.67 22.64 -13.68
C LYS A 256 15.18 24.01 -14.16
N SER A 257 14.31 24.98 -14.48
CA SER A 257 14.74 26.29 -14.99
C SER A 257 13.69 27.37 -14.72
N THR A 258 13.73 27.98 -13.53
CA THR A 258 12.85 29.11 -13.17
C THR A 258 13.32 30.45 -13.76
N GLU A 259 14.62 30.61 -14.04
CA GLU A 259 15.18 31.87 -14.55
C GLU A 259 15.15 32.00 -16.08
N TYR A 260 15.44 30.92 -16.82
CA TYR A 260 15.56 31.00 -18.29
C TYR A 260 14.24 30.81 -19.04
N LYS A 261 13.28 30.03 -18.50
CA LYS A 261 11.99 29.83 -19.16
C LYS A 261 11.07 31.05 -19.05
N ALA A 262 11.06 31.71 -17.89
CA ALA A 262 10.22 32.90 -17.69
C ALA A 262 10.55 34.01 -18.71
N LEU A 263 11.83 34.18 -19.06
CA LEU A 263 12.28 35.19 -20.04
C LEU A 263 11.94 34.83 -21.49
N ASP A 264 12.10 33.56 -21.88
CA ASP A 264 11.83 33.11 -23.27
C ASP A 264 10.33 33.03 -23.56
N ASP A 265 9.53 32.52 -22.62
CA ASP A 265 8.08 32.40 -22.79
C ASP A 265 7.38 33.78 -22.69
N LEU A 266 7.92 34.74 -21.91
CA LEU A 266 7.48 36.16 -21.95
C LEU A 266 7.73 36.79 -23.32
N ALA A 267 8.84 36.45 -23.99
CA ALA A 267 9.15 36.95 -25.32
C ALA A 267 8.22 36.36 -26.40
N LEU A 268 7.87 35.08 -26.29
CA LEU A 268 6.92 34.42 -27.19
C LEU A 268 5.49 34.94 -27.01
N VAL A 269 5.01 35.08 -25.76
CA VAL A 269 3.66 35.59 -25.48
C VAL A 269 3.51 37.07 -25.83
N ASN A 270 4.55 37.90 -25.70
CA ASN A 270 4.49 39.29 -26.17
C ASN A 270 4.38 39.38 -27.71
N ASN A 271 4.90 38.39 -28.45
CA ASN A 271 4.74 38.31 -29.90
C ASN A 271 3.39 37.67 -30.32
N GLU A 272 2.81 36.78 -29.50
CA GLU A 272 1.52 36.13 -29.77
C GLU A 272 0.29 36.95 -29.29
N LYS A 273 0.49 37.91 -28.38
CA LYS A 273 -0.52 38.92 -27.98
C LYS A 273 -1.10 39.71 -29.16
N GLU A 274 -0.41 39.76 -30.30
CA GLU A 274 -0.95 40.38 -31.51
C GLU A 274 -1.92 39.48 -32.30
N ASN A 275 -2.01 38.17 -32.03
CA ASN A 275 -2.78 37.29 -32.92
C ASN A 275 -3.76 36.27 -32.34
N ASN A 276 -3.76 35.85 -31.06
CA ASN A 276 -4.90 35.09 -30.50
C ASN A 276 -4.94 35.07 -28.97
N GLY A 277 -6.14 35.23 -28.40
CA GLY A 277 -6.37 35.25 -26.95
C GLY A 277 -6.43 33.86 -26.32
N GLU A 278 -5.27 33.26 -26.08
CA GLU A 278 -5.15 32.06 -25.22
C GLU A 278 -4.83 32.47 -23.77
N GLN A 279 -5.82 32.30 -22.90
CA GLN A 279 -5.78 32.76 -21.50
C GLN A 279 -5.21 31.70 -20.53
N SER A 280 -4.97 30.47 -21.00
CA SER A 280 -4.34 29.39 -20.22
C SER A 280 -2.87 29.65 -19.96
N ASP A 281 -2.16 30.15 -20.97
CA ASP A 281 -0.70 30.21 -20.97
C ASP A 281 -0.19 31.37 -20.12
N LEU A 282 -1.00 32.43 -19.97
CA LEU A 282 -0.72 33.57 -19.08
C LEU A 282 -0.73 33.19 -17.59
N ASN A 283 -1.62 32.28 -17.17
CA ASN A 283 -1.66 31.83 -15.78
C ASN A 283 -0.43 30.97 -15.47
N ASP A 284 -0.08 30.04 -16.37
CA ASP A 284 1.10 29.17 -16.23
C ASP A 284 2.40 30.00 -16.18
N LEU A 285 2.44 31.15 -16.87
CA LEU A 285 3.57 32.09 -16.83
C LEU A 285 3.66 32.89 -15.53
N GLU A 286 2.54 33.35 -14.97
CA GLU A 286 2.53 34.02 -13.66
C GLU A 286 2.99 33.05 -12.55
N ILE A 287 2.62 31.78 -12.65
CA ILE A 287 3.03 30.70 -11.74
C ILE A 287 4.54 30.43 -11.77
N LEU A 288 5.17 30.58 -12.94
CA LEU A 288 6.60 30.33 -13.12
C LEU A 288 7.48 31.55 -12.83
N THR A 289 6.89 32.71 -12.52
CA THR A 289 7.65 33.90 -12.12
C THR A 289 8.21 33.74 -10.71
N PRO A 290 9.54 33.84 -10.51
CA PRO A 290 10.13 33.75 -9.18
C PRO A 290 9.61 34.82 -8.23
N LEU A 291 9.38 34.44 -6.96
CA LEU A 291 9.07 35.39 -5.90
C LEU A 291 10.26 36.31 -5.62
N GLU A 292 9.98 37.56 -5.24
CA GLU A 292 11.02 38.47 -4.78
C GLU A 292 11.57 38.03 -3.42
N LYS A 293 12.79 38.46 -3.06
CA LYS A 293 13.45 38.05 -1.81
C LYS A 293 12.60 38.37 -0.58
N ASP A 294 12.02 39.56 -0.52
CA ASP A 294 11.21 40.00 0.61
C ASP A 294 9.87 39.22 0.69
N GLU A 295 9.34 38.77 -0.45
CA GLU A 295 8.16 37.89 -0.50
C GLU A 295 8.47 36.48 0.03
N LEU A 296 9.70 35.99 -0.16
CA LEU A 296 10.15 34.68 0.32
C LEU A 296 10.35 34.65 1.83
N GLU A 297 10.77 35.75 2.46
CA GLU A 297 10.99 35.78 3.92
C GLU A 297 9.70 35.56 4.71
N ASP A 298 8.56 36.05 4.20
CA ASP A 298 7.28 35.98 4.92
C ASP A 298 6.36 34.83 4.49
N ILE A 299 6.74 34.10 3.43
CA ILE A 299 5.88 33.11 2.78
C ILE A 299 5.49 31.96 3.72
N GLY A 300 6.38 31.58 4.65
CA GLY A 300 6.12 30.55 5.65
C GLY A 300 5.02 30.96 6.63
N PHE A 301 5.04 32.20 7.11
CA PHE A 301 4.01 32.74 7.99
C PHE A 301 2.67 32.88 7.26
N GLN A 302 2.69 33.33 6.01
CA GLN A 302 1.50 33.46 5.17
C GLN A 302 0.86 32.10 4.87
N ALA A 303 1.67 31.09 4.57
CA ALA A 303 1.23 29.70 4.41
C ALA A 303 0.59 29.16 5.70
N ALA A 304 1.24 29.34 6.85
CA ALA A 304 0.71 28.90 8.14
C ALA A 304 -0.62 29.60 8.47
N GLN A 305 -0.71 30.92 8.28
CA GLN A 305 -1.94 31.69 8.49
C GLN A 305 -3.05 31.25 7.53
N HIS A 306 -2.74 30.98 6.26
CA HIS A 306 -3.70 30.45 5.29
C HIS A 306 -4.32 29.13 5.78
N ILE A 307 -3.48 28.19 6.24
CA ILE A 307 -3.90 26.89 6.73
C ILE A 307 -4.80 27.06 7.96
N MET A 308 -4.36 27.88 8.92
CA MET A 308 -5.09 28.13 10.18
C MET A 308 -6.39 28.92 10.01
N ASN A 309 -6.55 29.66 8.92
CA ASN A 309 -7.80 30.36 8.61
C ASN A 309 -8.91 29.43 8.09
N ASN A 310 -8.59 28.18 7.74
CA ASN A 310 -9.61 27.20 7.32
C ASN A 310 -10.37 26.62 8.52
N SER A 311 -11.50 25.96 8.25
CA SER A 311 -12.22 25.22 9.28
C SER A 311 -11.39 24.05 9.81
N PRO A 312 -11.53 23.65 11.10
CA PRO A 312 -10.73 22.57 11.71
C PRO A 312 -10.69 21.27 10.90
N GLU A 313 -11.82 20.90 10.28
CA GLU A 313 -11.95 19.70 9.44
C GLU A 313 -11.10 19.76 8.15
N ASN A 314 -10.77 20.96 7.67
CA ASN A 314 -10.06 21.20 6.42
C ASN A 314 -8.61 21.63 6.61
N VAL A 315 -8.11 21.75 7.84
CA VAL A 315 -6.73 22.20 8.12
C VAL A 315 -5.71 21.25 7.49
N ILE A 316 -5.86 19.94 7.72
CA ILE A 316 -4.93 18.93 7.19
C ILE A 316 -5.02 18.79 5.68
N SER A 317 -6.23 18.86 5.10
CA SER A 317 -6.39 18.83 3.65
C SER A 317 -5.81 20.06 2.98
N SER A 318 -5.94 21.24 3.61
CA SER A 318 -5.31 22.48 3.14
C SER A 318 -3.79 22.42 3.21
N LEU A 319 -3.23 21.88 4.31
CA LEU A 319 -1.80 21.64 4.44
C LEU A 319 -1.30 20.69 3.33
N MET A 320 -1.97 19.56 3.12
CA MET A 320 -1.59 18.59 2.08
C MET A 320 -1.62 19.20 0.68
N ASP A 321 -2.71 19.90 0.34
CA ASP A 321 -2.86 20.54 -0.97
C ASP A 321 -1.83 21.67 -1.18
N LEU A 322 -1.52 22.44 -0.12
CA LEU A 322 -0.46 23.44 -0.18
C LEU A 322 0.92 22.82 -0.37
N SER A 323 1.26 21.78 0.40
CA SER A 323 2.57 21.10 0.29
C SER A 323 2.77 20.42 -1.05
N GLN A 324 1.73 19.82 -1.64
CA GLN A 324 1.81 19.15 -2.94
C GLN A 324 1.87 20.14 -4.11
N ASN A 325 1.23 21.30 -3.99
CA ASN A 325 1.05 22.26 -5.08
C ASN A 325 1.68 23.64 -4.76
N PHE A 326 2.70 23.68 -3.91
CA PHE A 326 3.25 24.93 -3.38
C PHE A 326 3.68 25.91 -4.48
N PRO A 327 4.46 25.51 -5.53
CA PRO A 327 4.87 26.45 -6.57
C PRO A 327 3.69 27.17 -7.24
N TYR A 328 2.60 26.43 -7.50
CA TYR A 328 1.37 26.97 -8.09
C TYR A 328 0.65 27.98 -7.19
N LYS A 329 0.76 27.81 -5.87
CA LYS A 329 0.03 28.60 -4.86
C LYS A 329 0.84 29.74 -4.27
N SER A 330 2.16 29.72 -4.43
CA SER A 330 3.10 30.68 -3.86
C SER A 330 2.67 32.15 -4.04
N ARG A 331 2.26 32.55 -5.25
CA ARG A 331 1.79 33.91 -5.56
C ARG A 331 0.48 34.32 -4.89
N SER A 332 -0.42 33.38 -4.61
CA SER A 332 -1.67 33.73 -3.92
C SER A 332 -1.44 33.90 -2.42
N LEU A 333 -0.44 33.21 -1.86
CA LEU A 333 -0.06 33.33 -0.45
C LEU A 333 0.52 34.71 -0.10
N THR A 334 1.25 35.36 -1.00
CA THR A 334 1.85 36.69 -0.74
C THR A 334 0.81 37.78 -0.42
N LYS A 335 -0.45 37.55 -0.82
CA LYS A 335 -1.58 38.47 -0.58
C LYS A 335 -2.21 38.30 0.80
N ILE A 336 -1.81 37.27 1.54
CA ILE A 336 -2.39 36.93 2.83
C ILE A 336 -1.77 37.80 3.91
N LYS A 337 -2.63 38.45 4.70
CA LYS A 337 -2.20 39.26 5.83
C LYS A 337 -1.98 38.36 7.04
N VAL A 338 -0.76 38.35 7.55
CA VAL A 338 -0.39 37.68 8.80
C VAL A 338 -0.75 38.60 9.97
N SER A 339 -1.47 38.08 10.96
CA SER A 339 -1.78 38.86 12.15
C SER A 339 -0.56 38.96 13.07
N GLN A 340 -0.35 40.11 13.70
CA GLN A 340 0.81 40.33 14.58
C GLN A 340 0.83 39.34 15.75
N SER A 341 -0.32 39.05 16.36
CA SER A 341 -0.44 38.07 17.43
C SER A 341 -0.04 36.66 17.01
N PHE A 342 -0.40 36.25 15.80
CA PHE A 342 -0.05 34.93 15.26
C PHE A 342 1.44 34.80 14.98
N ARG A 343 2.06 35.87 14.44
CA ARG A 343 3.51 35.91 14.24
C ARG A 343 4.26 35.80 15.56
N GLU A 344 3.84 36.55 16.59
CA GLU A 344 4.45 36.49 17.92
C GLU A 344 4.34 35.10 18.54
N GLU A 345 3.21 34.42 18.37
CA GLU A 345 3.01 33.04 18.82
C GLU A 345 3.95 32.05 18.12
N ILE A 346 4.08 32.14 16.79
CA ILE A 346 5.00 31.27 16.03
C ILE A 346 6.45 31.49 16.48
N LEU A 347 6.91 32.74 16.58
CA LEU A 347 8.27 33.06 17.00
C LEU A 347 8.56 32.57 18.42
N PHE A 348 7.58 32.69 19.33
CA PHE A 348 7.68 32.15 20.68
C PHE A 348 7.85 30.62 20.66
N ASN A 349 7.02 29.91 19.89
CA ASN A 349 7.09 28.45 19.78
C ASN A 349 8.40 27.98 19.15
N GLN A 350 8.87 28.64 18.08
CA GLN A 350 10.17 28.36 17.46
C GLN A 350 11.31 28.53 18.46
N HIS A 351 11.32 29.61 19.25
CA HIS A 351 12.34 29.82 20.26
C HIS A 351 12.29 28.76 21.38
N HIS A 352 11.08 28.39 21.82
CA HIS A 352 10.89 27.36 22.83
C HIS A 352 11.38 25.99 22.34
N TRP A 353 11.01 25.58 21.12
CA TRP A 353 11.44 24.31 20.54
C TRP A 353 12.92 24.25 20.21
N ASN A 354 13.52 25.36 19.79
CA ASN A 354 14.97 25.43 19.61
C ASN A 354 15.72 25.14 20.92
N LYS A 355 15.22 25.70 22.02
CA LYS A 355 15.84 25.51 23.34
C LYS A 355 15.64 24.10 23.90
N GLU A 356 14.44 23.54 23.79
CA GLU A 356 14.10 22.27 24.43
C GLU A 356 14.41 21.04 23.55
N LEU A 357 14.38 21.19 22.22
CA LEU A 357 14.46 20.09 21.25
C LEU A 357 15.57 20.29 20.20
N GLU A 358 16.33 21.38 20.27
CA GLU A 358 17.37 21.75 19.28
C GLU A 358 16.82 21.91 17.85
N LEU A 359 15.54 22.24 17.70
CA LEU A 359 14.89 22.44 16.40
C LEU A 359 15.00 23.89 15.94
N SER A 360 15.60 24.09 14.78
CA SER A 360 15.72 25.39 14.14
C SER A 360 14.52 25.70 13.23
N GLU A 361 14.37 26.98 12.86
CA GLU A 361 13.38 27.37 11.87
C GLU A 361 13.60 26.63 10.54
N GLY A 362 12.52 26.09 9.97
CA GLY A 362 12.56 25.34 8.71
C GLY A 362 12.93 23.86 8.88
N GLU A 363 13.41 23.44 10.05
CA GLU A 363 13.62 22.02 10.33
C GLU A 363 12.28 21.32 10.60
N SER A 364 12.22 20.04 10.22
CA SER A 364 11.04 19.21 10.40
C SER A 364 11.40 17.98 11.21
N ALA A 365 10.53 17.60 12.15
CA ALA A 365 10.75 16.43 12.98
C ALA A 365 9.41 15.80 13.38
N LEU A 366 9.43 14.48 13.57
CA LEU A 366 8.25 13.67 13.85
C LEU A 366 8.49 12.81 15.08
N TRP A 367 7.59 12.92 16.07
CA TRP A 367 7.57 12.06 17.24
C TRP A 367 6.33 11.19 17.27
N ILE A 368 6.51 9.93 17.67
CA ILE A 368 5.42 9.00 17.97
C ILE A 368 5.64 8.48 19.38
N ASN A 369 4.72 8.78 20.29
CA ASN A 369 4.80 8.39 21.71
C ASN A 369 6.14 8.76 22.39
N GLY A 370 6.76 9.87 21.98
CA GLY A 370 8.06 10.33 22.48
C GLY A 370 9.28 9.75 21.75
N ILE A 371 9.08 8.80 20.84
CA ILE A 371 10.14 8.30 19.95
C ILE A 371 10.30 9.27 18.79
N ASN A 372 11.50 9.82 18.62
CA ASN A 372 11.83 10.60 17.43
C ASN A 372 12.04 9.65 16.24
N ILE A 373 11.18 9.74 15.24
CA ILE A 373 11.19 8.90 14.03
C ILE A 373 12.21 9.39 13.00
N GLY A 374 12.74 10.60 13.18
CA GLY A 374 13.80 11.16 12.36
C GLY A 374 13.91 12.67 12.54
N HIS A 375 15.14 13.15 12.64
CA HIS A 375 15.47 14.59 12.53
C HIS A 375 15.45 15.08 11.08
N ASP A 376 15.39 14.16 10.11
CA ASP A 376 15.33 14.44 8.68
C ASP A 376 14.20 13.64 8.04
N LEU A 377 13.06 14.31 7.81
CA LEU A 377 11.86 13.70 7.22
C LEU A 377 12.13 13.16 5.80
N ASP A 378 13.16 13.65 5.10
CA ASP A 378 13.51 13.20 3.75
C ASP A 378 14.00 11.75 3.72
N SER A 379 14.40 11.23 4.90
CA SER A 379 14.85 9.86 5.10
C SER A 379 13.77 8.93 5.68
N ILE A 380 12.57 9.44 5.99
CA ILE A 380 11.54 8.61 6.64
C ILE A 380 11.03 7.56 5.65
N ASP A 381 11.37 6.33 5.96
CA ASP A 381 10.86 5.15 5.30
C ASP A 381 9.49 4.76 5.88
N LEU A 382 8.47 4.65 5.03
CA LEU A 382 7.14 4.17 5.41
C LEU A 382 7.18 2.75 5.99
N PHE A 383 8.15 1.93 5.60
CA PHE A 383 8.38 0.62 6.19
C PHE A 383 8.87 0.74 7.64
N HIS A 384 9.76 1.70 7.92
CA HIS A 384 10.22 1.98 9.29
C HIS A 384 9.08 2.56 10.14
N LEU A 385 8.31 3.51 9.61
CA LEU A 385 7.14 4.06 10.30
C LEU A 385 6.13 2.95 10.66
N PHE A 386 5.83 2.05 9.72
CA PHE A 386 4.95 0.92 9.97
C PHE A 386 5.47 0.03 11.11
N GLU A 387 6.76 -0.28 11.11
CA GLU A 387 7.38 -1.11 12.14
C GLU A 387 7.34 -0.44 13.51
N THR A 388 7.59 0.87 13.59
CA THR A 388 7.48 1.62 14.85
C THR A 388 6.04 1.64 15.36
N LEU A 389 5.05 1.91 14.50
CA LEU A 389 3.63 1.85 14.86
C LEU A 389 3.22 0.46 15.36
N ARG A 390 3.74 -0.59 14.71
CA ARG A 390 3.48 -1.97 15.11
C ARG A 390 4.05 -2.23 16.51
N GLN A 391 5.31 -1.88 16.76
CA GLN A 391 5.96 -2.08 18.06
C GLN A 391 5.26 -1.31 19.18
N GLU A 392 4.94 -0.04 18.96
CA GLU A 392 4.20 0.80 19.89
C GLU A 392 2.80 0.22 20.19
N HIS A 393 2.14 -0.34 19.18
CA HIS A 393 0.88 -1.04 19.37
C HIS A 393 1.04 -2.28 20.28
N LEU A 394 2.09 -3.08 20.09
CA LEU A 394 2.34 -4.25 20.94
C LEU A 394 2.61 -3.84 22.39
N LEU A 395 3.41 -2.79 22.60
CA LEU A 395 3.70 -2.24 23.92
C LEU A 395 2.44 -1.73 24.61
N ALA A 396 1.59 -0.99 23.89
CA ALA A 396 0.33 -0.50 24.42
C ALA A 396 -0.61 -1.64 24.86
N ASN A 397 -0.66 -2.73 24.09
CA ASN A 397 -1.44 -3.91 24.45
C ASN A 397 -0.90 -4.59 25.72
N TYR A 398 0.43 -4.62 25.92
CA TYR A 398 1.04 -5.14 27.14
C TYR A 398 0.67 -4.28 28.37
N PHE A 399 0.75 -2.95 28.27
CA PHE A 399 0.32 -2.05 29.34
C PHE A 399 -1.16 -2.22 29.68
N LYS A 400 -2.01 -2.39 28.68
CA LYS A 400 -3.44 -2.67 28.85
C LYS A 400 -3.69 -3.97 29.60
N GLN A 401 -2.93 -5.03 29.31
CA GLN A 401 -3.03 -6.31 30.03
C GLN A 401 -2.66 -6.20 31.51
N ILE A 402 -1.78 -5.28 31.89
CA ILE A 402 -1.39 -5.02 33.29
C ILE A 402 -2.35 -4.04 33.99
N GLY A 403 -3.34 -3.51 33.28
CA GLY A 403 -4.40 -2.67 33.83
C GLY A 403 -4.17 -1.16 33.68
N TYR A 404 -3.20 -0.74 32.85
CA TYR A 404 -3.04 0.67 32.50
C TYR A 404 -3.93 1.02 31.30
N ASN A 405 -4.69 2.12 31.42
CA ASN A 405 -5.39 2.68 30.28
C ASN A 405 -4.40 3.49 29.45
N VAL A 406 -4.01 2.95 28.31
CA VAL A 406 -3.30 3.69 27.27
C VAL A 406 -4.36 4.31 26.37
N ASN A 407 -4.69 5.59 26.63
CA ASN A 407 -5.46 6.38 25.66
C ASN A 407 -4.48 6.80 24.57
N ILE A 408 -4.41 6.02 23.49
CA ILE A 408 -3.73 6.41 22.25
C ILE A 408 -4.72 7.20 21.40
#